data_AF-A0A166HJP0-F1
#
_entry.id   AF-A0A166HJP0-F1
#
_cell.length_a   1.000
_cell.length_b   1.000
_cell.length_c   1.000
_cell.angle_alpha   90.00
_cell.angle_beta   90.00
_cell.angle_gamma   90.00
#
_symmetry.space_group_name_H-M   'P 1'
#
loop_
_entity.id
_entity.type
_entity.pdbx_description
1 polymer ?
#
loop_
_entity_poly.entity_id
_entity_poly.type
_entity_poly.pdbx_seq_one_letter_code
_entity_poly.pdbx_strand_id
1 'polypeptide(L)'
;MSDRGRSSRRARSASPEPGKHQALADAPSSSTLPTPSTYSRAQSASARTSSFGLKPAGHETIQPGREHMNRARPYFNTLPPMKFIKGFFGEVDSPRIIPDLDLSRIAVPRFGNNLVVGERRRQFARALCAVINESNLCPELNFVVISRLGSELHIQAYNVEDGTPATDVALPIYIRDDQYYDPVWDSSLRTDTDYDDIRQDLLTEYLHQFQIAPRTHIFSLEITGSCARLVRTDHAGMVGSVSFNWKEDSYYLSEFLWRMGQLSNDGLGLDTTWSAATPEEIAVTLAAVQADDPDGDYSGALVKKLLLLNDSINPDVQDGAYDVFAVLAHNFAPRPELVGRYTMGFRAYCPVTREVIWVKDSWTRSDTFFEPEGVTMRKLHAEGVPHIARVHSAGYVRANDDRVQITLSGRPRFKSESASGVVYTHYRIAYRDIGRPLSMFRSTRELVSAVCDAVQAHTSAYEVGVIHRDISQGNILIDKDGRGMLIDWEMALDRDLLSTEQYDRACQHHCGKFAATLSL
;
A
#
# COMPACT_ATOMS: atom_id res chain seq x y z
N MET A 1 -37.92 21.16 -40.02
CA MET A 1 -38.24 22.46 -40.66
C MET A 1 -37.07 23.39 -40.35
N SER A 2 -36.12 23.57 -41.28
CA SER A 2 -36.11 24.60 -42.35
C SER A 2 -35.95 26.02 -41.79
N ASP A 3 -35.06 26.91 -42.25
CA ASP A 3 -34.19 26.83 -43.44
C ASP A 3 -32.94 27.76 -43.35
N ARG A 4 -32.10 27.60 -44.36
CA ARG A 4 -30.73 28.09 -44.68
C ARG A 4 -30.48 29.59 -44.88
N GLY A 5 -29.18 29.94 -44.85
CA GLY A 5 -28.54 31.08 -45.57
C GLY A 5 -27.50 31.80 -44.70
N ARG A 6 -26.27 32.18 -45.11
CA ARG A 6 -25.51 32.17 -46.40
C ARG A 6 -24.01 31.92 -46.07
N SER A 7 -23.23 31.19 -46.88
CA SER A 7 -22.21 31.69 -47.84
C SER A 7 -21.25 32.78 -47.29
N SER A 8 -19.90 32.70 -47.38
CA SER A 8 -19.09 32.21 -48.52
C SER A 8 -17.65 31.72 -48.22
N ARG A 9 -17.31 30.56 -48.82
CA ARG A 9 -16.03 30.06 -49.39
C ARG A 9 -14.71 30.89 -49.34
N ARG A 10 -13.64 30.17 -48.90
CA ARG A 10 -12.32 29.89 -49.57
C ARG A 10 -11.29 31.04 -49.77
N ALA A 11 -9.96 30.81 -49.79
CA ALA A 11 -9.15 29.58 -49.62
C ALA A 11 -7.62 29.87 -49.47
N ARG A 12 -6.87 28.86 -48.95
CA ARG A 12 -5.46 28.50 -49.27
C ARG A 12 -4.33 29.50 -48.91
N SER A 13 -3.05 29.12 -48.75
CA SER A 13 -2.35 27.89 -48.28
C SER A 13 -0.83 28.10 -48.45
N ALA A 14 0.00 27.89 -47.42
CA ALA A 14 1.43 27.59 -47.57
C ALA A 14 2.09 27.19 -46.23
N SER A 15 2.79 26.06 -46.21
CA SER A 15 3.89 25.77 -45.27
C SER A 15 5.19 26.39 -45.82
N PRO A 16 6.29 26.48 -45.03
CA PRO A 16 7.25 25.36 -45.09
C PRO A 16 8.07 25.07 -43.81
N GLU A 17 8.64 23.87 -43.81
CA GLU A 17 9.80 23.37 -43.05
C GLU A 17 10.67 22.57 -44.05
N PRO A 18 11.89 22.06 -43.74
CA PRO A 18 12.80 22.32 -42.62
C PRO A 18 14.26 22.64 -43.10
N GLY A 19 15.24 22.71 -42.20
CA GLY A 19 16.67 22.86 -42.54
C GLY A 19 17.62 21.98 -41.71
N LYS A 20 18.57 21.29 -42.37
CA LYS A 20 19.68 20.51 -41.77
C LYS A 20 20.92 20.53 -42.69
N HIS A 21 22.07 20.13 -42.14
CA HIS A 21 23.44 20.01 -42.70
C HIS A 21 24.35 21.28 -42.66
N GLN A 22 25.69 21.22 -42.55
CA GLN A 22 26.66 20.26 -41.94
C GLN A 22 28.12 20.80 -42.06
N ALA A 23 28.95 20.75 -40.99
CA ALA A 23 30.45 20.81 -40.97
C ALA A 23 31.16 22.08 -41.55
N LEU A 24 32.47 22.39 -41.37
CA LEU A 24 33.68 21.75 -40.76
C LEU A 24 34.78 22.85 -40.46
N ALA A 25 35.93 22.47 -39.88
CA ALA A 25 37.21 23.22 -39.68
C ALA A 25 37.26 24.34 -38.59
N ASP A 26 38.32 24.58 -37.80
CA ASP A 26 39.65 23.92 -37.62
C ASP A 26 40.21 24.15 -36.18
N ALA A 27 41.25 23.39 -35.77
CA ALA A 27 41.94 23.49 -34.46
C ALA A 27 43.33 24.18 -34.57
N PRO A 28 43.90 24.76 -33.48
CA PRO A 28 44.87 24.06 -32.58
C PRO A 28 44.84 24.56 -31.09
N SER A 29 45.60 24.07 -30.08
CA SER A 29 46.29 22.79 -29.77
C SER A 29 46.75 22.73 -28.28
N SER A 30 47.18 21.54 -27.81
CA SER A 30 48.16 21.28 -26.72
C SER A 30 47.99 21.88 -25.29
N SER A 31 47.79 21.03 -24.28
CA SER A 31 48.79 20.73 -23.20
C SER A 31 48.22 19.89 -22.04
N THR A 32 48.63 18.61 -22.02
CA THR A 32 49.14 17.82 -20.87
C THR A 32 48.64 18.06 -19.43
N LEU A 33 48.00 17.02 -18.88
CA LEU A 33 47.84 16.73 -17.44
C LEU A 33 49.17 16.45 -16.73
N PRO A 34 49.20 16.61 -15.39
CA PRO A 34 49.87 15.62 -14.54
C PRO A 34 49.02 15.15 -13.34
N THR A 35 49.24 13.89 -12.94
CA THR A 35 48.67 13.21 -11.76
C THR A 35 49.33 13.63 -10.44
N PRO A 36 48.62 13.64 -9.30
CA PRO A 36 49.21 13.92 -7.99
C PRO A 36 49.93 12.70 -7.39
N SER A 37 51.02 12.96 -6.66
CA SER A 37 51.82 11.96 -5.94
C SER A 37 51.39 11.79 -4.48
N THR A 38 51.73 10.62 -3.93
CA THR A 38 51.55 10.22 -2.52
C THR A 38 52.33 11.09 -1.54
N TYR A 39 51.81 11.33 -0.33
CA TYR A 39 52.60 11.34 0.91
C TYR A 39 51.78 11.01 2.17
N SER A 40 52.47 10.54 3.21
CA SER A 40 51.92 9.89 4.40
C SER A 40 51.86 10.78 5.64
N ARG A 41 50.72 10.70 6.35
CA ARG A 41 50.53 10.66 7.82
C ARG A 41 51.60 11.35 8.71
N ALA A 42 51.18 12.43 9.38
CA ALA A 42 51.74 12.87 10.66
C ALA A 42 50.60 13.24 11.62
N GLN A 43 50.70 12.79 12.88
CA GLN A 43 49.75 13.14 13.95
C GLN A 43 50.32 14.29 14.78
N SER A 44 49.49 15.27 15.13
CA SER A 44 49.69 16.16 16.29
C SER A 44 48.33 16.60 16.83
N ALA A 45 48.27 16.89 18.14
CA ALA A 45 47.01 16.87 18.89
C ALA A 45 46.53 18.25 19.38
N SER A 46 45.21 18.34 19.56
CA SER A 46 44.51 19.20 20.53
C SER A 46 44.60 20.74 20.41
N ALA A 47 43.50 21.34 19.95
CA ALA A 47 42.86 22.46 20.66
C ALA A 47 41.34 22.45 20.41
N ARG A 48 40.55 23.02 21.34
CA ARG A 48 39.08 22.90 21.39
C ARG A 48 38.38 24.05 20.65
N THR A 49 37.43 23.74 19.77
CA THR A 49 36.17 24.49 19.57
C THR A 49 35.12 23.56 18.98
N SER A 50 34.01 23.34 19.69
CA SER A 50 32.88 22.53 19.20
C SER A 50 31.96 23.40 18.34
N SER A 51 32.26 23.51 17.04
CA SER A 51 31.34 24.11 16.07
C SER A 51 30.19 23.14 15.77
N PHE A 52 28.96 23.56 16.07
CA PHE A 52 27.75 22.90 15.56
C PHE A 52 27.62 23.16 14.05
N GLY A 53 28.37 22.38 13.26
CA GLY A 53 28.26 22.36 11.82
C GLY A 53 27.08 21.51 11.38
N LEU A 54 25.95 22.15 11.08
CA LEU A 54 24.89 21.55 10.26
C LEU A 54 25.53 21.13 8.92
N LYS A 55 25.70 19.82 8.70
CA LYS A 55 26.04 19.31 7.37
C LYS A 55 24.85 19.61 6.43
N PRO A 56 25.08 20.15 5.23
CA PRO A 56 24.02 20.23 4.23
C PRO A 56 23.57 18.81 3.88
N ALA A 57 22.25 18.60 3.84
CA ALA A 57 21.68 17.32 3.45
C ALA A 57 21.92 17.09 1.95
N GLY A 58 22.98 16.34 1.63
CA GLY A 58 23.10 15.71 0.32
C GLY A 58 22.01 14.65 0.16
N HIS A 59 21.60 14.40 -1.08
CA HIS A 59 20.78 13.23 -1.44
C HIS A 59 21.58 11.94 -1.22
N GLU A 60 21.72 11.51 0.03
CA GLU A 60 22.03 10.12 0.34
C GLU A 60 20.74 9.32 0.20
N THR A 61 20.74 8.37 -0.74
CA THR A 61 19.72 7.34 -0.86
C THR A 61 19.73 6.52 0.44
N ILE A 62 18.81 6.85 1.35
CA ILE A 62 18.62 6.11 2.61
C ILE A 62 18.31 4.65 2.27
N GLN A 63 19.31 3.78 2.43
CA GLN A 63 19.07 2.35 2.51
C GLN A 63 18.16 2.10 3.72
N PRO A 64 17.12 1.25 3.60
CA PRO A 64 16.16 1.05 4.67
C PRO A 64 16.89 0.54 5.93
N GLY A 65 16.74 1.28 7.03
CA GLY A 65 17.27 0.85 8.32
C GLY A 65 16.57 -0.43 8.75
N ARG A 66 17.34 -1.52 8.93
CA ARG A 66 16.87 -2.84 9.42
C ARG A 66 15.97 -2.74 10.66
N GLU A 67 16.07 -1.68 11.45
CA GLU A 67 15.30 -1.45 12.67
C GLU A 67 13.81 -1.17 12.44
N HIS A 68 13.40 -0.55 11.33
CA HIS A 68 11.98 -0.19 11.13
C HIS A 68 11.13 -1.43 10.79
N MET A 69 11.59 -2.29 9.89
CA MET A 69 10.89 -3.56 9.57
C MET A 69 10.88 -4.57 10.73
N ASN A 70 11.78 -4.43 11.71
CA ASN A 70 11.83 -5.34 12.86
C ASN A 70 10.68 -5.13 13.88
N ARG A 71 9.93 -4.03 13.82
CA ARG A 71 8.84 -3.73 14.78
C ARG A 71 7.56 -4.55 14.53
N ALA A 72 7.35 -5.01 13.31
CA ALA A 72 6.31 -5.96 12.96
C ALA A 72 6.88 -7.01 12.00
N ARG A 73 7.55 -8.04 12.53
CA ARG A 73 7.97 -9.19 11.72
C ARG A 73 6.72 -9.76 11.02
N PRO A 74 6.65 -9.74 9.68
CA PRO A 74 5.47 -10.23 8.96
C PRO A 74 5.18 -11.66 9.36
N TYR A 75 3.93 -11.96 9.72
CA TYR A 75 3.56 -13.33 10.08
C TYR A 75 3.56 -14.18 8.81
N PHE A 76 4.58 -15.03 8.64
CA PHE A 76 4.62 -16.09 7.65
C PHE A 76 4.19 -17.39 8.31
N ASN A 77 3.17 -18.05 7.76
CA ASN A 77 2.76 -19.36 8.24
C ASN A 77 2.28 -20.28 7.12
N THR A 78 2.35 -21.60 7.34
CA THR A 78 1.88 -22.62 6.41
C THR A 78 0.71 -23.43 6.96
N LEU A 79 -0.14 -23.92 6.06
CA LEU A 79 -1.25 -24.84 6.36
C LEU A 79 -1.27 -26.00 5.33
N PRO A 80 -1.76 -27.21 5.67
CA PRO A 80 -2.09 -28.22 4.66
C PRO A 80 -2.96 -27.62 3.55
N PRO A 81 -2.78 -27.95 2.25
CA PRO A 81 -3.36 -27.13 1.17
C PRO A 81 -4.89 -27.12 1.21
N MET A 82 -5.53 -28.25 1.54
CA MET A 82 -6.98 -28.30 1.75
C MET A 82 -7.46 -27.52 2.99
N LYS A 83 -6.64 -27.38 4.04
CA LYS A 83 -6.95 -26.52 5.21
C LYS A 83 -6.81 -25.04 4.85
N PHE A 84 -5.85 -24.67 4.01
CA PHE A 84 -5.75 -23.34 3.42
C PHE A 84 -7.02 -23.01 2.60
N ILE A 85 -7.39 -23.89 1.66
CA ILE A 85 -8.57 -23.71 0.80
C ILE A 85 -9.84 -23.57 1.63
N LYS A 86 -10.16 -24.56 2.49
CA LYS A 86 -11.35 -24.48 3.37
C LYS A 86 -11.35 -23.26 4.29
N GLY A 87 -10.16 -22.84 4.75
CA GLY A 87 -10.02 -21.72 5.66
C GLY A 87 -10.37 -20.36 5.04
N PHE A 88 -10.06 -20.15 3.76
CA PHE A 88 -10.30 -18.87 3.07
C PHE A 88 -11.55 -18.88 2.17
N PHE A 89 -11.89 -20.02 1.55
CA PHE A 89 -13.02 -20.15 0.63
C PHE A 89 -14.25 -20.85 1.24
N GLY A 90 -14.18 -21.24 2.53
CA GLY A 90 -15.25 -21.96 3.22
C GLY A 90 -15.33 -23.45 2.87
N GLU A 91 -16.20 -24.17 3.58
CA GLU A 91 -16.61 -25.52 3.18
C GLU A 91 -17.71 -25.43 2.11
N VAL A 92 -17.90 -26.49 1.32
CA VAL A 92 -18.94 -26.54 0.28
C VAL A 92 -19.99 -27.56 0.72
N ASP A 93 -21.25 -27.15 0.72
CA ASP A 93 -22.38 -27.95 1.22
C ASP A 93 -22.70 -29.22 0.40
N SER A 94 -21.97 -29.47 -0.70
CA SER A 94 -22.10 -30.67 -1.53
C SER A 94 -20.80 -31.02 -2.26
N PRO A 95 -20.34 -32.28 -2.22
CA PRO A 95 -19.14 -32.69 -2.94
C PRO A 95 -19.39 -32.63 -4.45
N ARG A 96 -18.79 -31.65 -5.11
CA ARG A 96 -18.80 -31.50 -6.57
C ARG A 96 -17.52 -32.10 -7.14
N ILE A 97 -17.62 -32.85 -8.24
CA ILE A 97 -16.44 -33.34 -8.97
C ILE A 97 -15.90 -32.17 -9.80
N ILE A 98 -14.84 -31.54 -9.30
CA ILE A 98 -14.07 -30.53 -10.04
C ILE A 98 -13.03 -31.29 -10.87
N PRO A 99 -12.90 -31.04 -12.18
CA PRO A 99 -11.96 -31.77 -13.01
C PRO A 99 -10.51 -31.37 -12.73
N ASP A 100 -9.62 -32.36 -12.68
CA ASP A 100 -8.18 -32.14 -12.54
C ASP A 100 -7.60 -31.53 -13.83
N LEU A 101 -6.67 -30.58 -13.67
CA LEU A 101 -5.93 -30.00 -14.80
C LEU A 101 -5.00 -31.05 -15.43
N ASP A 102 -5.06 -31.20 -16.77
CA ASP A 102 -4.10 -32.04 -17.54
C ASP A 102 -2.73 -31.38 -17.65
N LEU A 103 -2.00 -31.38 -16.53
CA LEU A 103 -0.66 -30.82 -16.40
C LEU A 103 0.44 -31.80 -16.90
N SER A 104 0.05 -32.95 -17.45
CA SER A 104 0.97 -33.98 -17.94
C SER A 104 1.90 -33.43 -19.05
N ARG A 105 1.33 -32.60 -19.93
CA ARG A 105 1.95 -32.04 -21.15
C ARG A 105 2.95 -30.91 -20.86
N ILE A 106 2.91 -30.31 -19.67
CA ILE A 106 3.77 -29.18 -19.31
C ILE A 106 5.13 -29.71 -18.84
N ALA A 107 6.22 -29.39 -19.51
CA ALA A 107 7.56 -29.76 -19.04
C ALA A 107 7.92 -28.96 -17.76
N VAL A 108 8.47 -29.62 -16.74
CA VAL A 108 9.06 -28.93 -15.58
C VAL A 108 10.33 -28.21 -16.07
N PRO A 109 10.41 -26.87 -16.01
CA PRO A 109 11.61 -26.17 -16.45
C PRO A 109 12.75 -26.43 -15.45
N ARG A 110 14.00 -26.43 -15.93
CA ARG A 110 15.17 -26.28 -15.06
C ARG A 110 15.37 -24.80 -14.79
N PHE A 111 15.37 -24.41 -13.52
CA PHE A 111 15.50 -23.02 -13.09
C PHE A 111 16.99 -22.59 -13.04
N GLY A 112 17.24 -21.28 -12.88
CA GLY A 112 18.58 -20.66 -12.91
C GLY A 112 18.67 -19.34 -13.71
N ASN A 113 19.77 -18.60 -13.51
CA ASN A 113 19.89 -17.20 -13.93
C ASN A 113 20.54 -16.97 -15.31
N ASN A 114 19.96 -17.50 -16.40
CA ASN A 114 20.40 -17.14 -17.76
C ASN A 114 19.25 -16.90 -18.75
N LEU A 115 19.55 -16.28 -19.90
CA LEU A 115 18.57 -15.90 -20.93
C LEU A 115 17.75 -17.10 -21.45
N VAL A 116 18.35 -18.29 -21.52
CA VAL A 116 17.68 -19.53 -21.96
C VAL A 116 16.65 -19.98 -20.92
N VAL A 117 16.95 -19.85 -19.62
CA VAL A 117 15.97 -20.09 -18.56
C VAL A 117 14.84 -19.05 -18.60
N GLY A 118 15.14 -17.78 -18.88
CA GLY A 118 14.12 -16.74 -19.03
C GLY A 118 13.08 -17.05 -20.12
N GLU A 119 13.48 -17.58 -21.27
CA GLU A 119 12.51 -18.02 -22.30
C GLU A 119 11.80 -19.32 -21.90
N ARG A 120 12.48 -20.26 -21.23
CA ARG A 120 11.83 -21.49 -20.71
C ARG A 120 10.76 -21.17 -19.67
N ARG A 121 11.00 -20.22 -18.76
CA ARG A 121 9.98 -19.74 -17.81
C ARG A 121 8.79 -19.10 -18.55
N ARG A 122 9.02 -18.32 -19.63
CA ARG A 122 7.94 -17.80 -20.49
C ARG A 122 7.16 -18.90 -21.19
N GLN A 123 7.83 -19.90 -21.74
CA GLN A 123 7.19 -21.04 -22.40
C GLN A 123 6.35 -21.86 -21.42
N PHE A 124 6.87 -22.12 -20.21
CA PHE A 124 6.15 -22.75 -19.11
C PHE A 124 4.90 -21.94 -18.72
N ALA A 125 5.03 -20.63 -18.50
CA ALA A 125 3.91 -19.75 -18.15
C ALA A 125 2.81 -19.79 -19.22
N ARG A 126 3.17 -19.72 -20.52
CA ARG A 126 2.21 -19.81 -21.63
C ARG A 126 1.49 -21.15 -21.68
N ALA A 127 2.21 -22.25 -21.44
CA ALA A 127 1.61 -23.60 -21.39
C ALA A 127 0.66 -23.76 -20.20
N LEU A 128 1.01 -23.19 -19.04
CA LEU A 128 0.14 -23.19 -17.86
C LEU A 128 -1.14 -22.38 -18.09
N CYS A 129 -1.03 -21.16 -18.64
CA CYS A 129 -2.18 -20.36 -19.08
C CYS A 129 -3.10 -21.15 -20.02
N ALA A 130 -2.53 -21.81 -21.05
CA ALA A 130 -3.30 -22.58 -22.01
C ALA A 130 -4.10 -23.70 -21.33
N VAL A 131 -3.47 -24.53 -20.48
CA VAL A 131 -4.16 -25.62 -19.78
C VAL A 131 -5.23 -25.09 -18.81
N ILE A 132 -4.98 -23.98 -18.11
CA ILE A 132 -5.99 -23.36 -17.23
C ILE A 132 -7.20 -22.87 -18.04
N ASN A 133 -6.97 -22.14 -19.14
CA ASN A 133 -8.05 -21.60 -19.98
C ASN A 133 -8.83 -22.73 -20.68
N GLU A 134 -8.14 -23.75 -21.22
CA GLU A 134 -8.74 -24.93 -21.86
C GLU A 134 -9.58 -25.77 -20.89
N SER A 135 -9.25 -25.77 -19.59
CA SER A 135 -10.00 -26.51 -18.56
C SER A 135 -11.38 -25.95 -18.26
N ASN A 136 -11.62 -24.67 -18.59
CA ASN A 136 -12.84 -23.94 -18.28
C ASN A 136 -13.24 -23.96 -16.78
N LEU A 137 -12.27 -24.10 -15.87
CA LEU A 137 -12.50 -24.01 -14.42
C LEU A 137 -12.96 -22.62 -13.98
N CYS A 138 -12.52 -21.57 -14.69
CA CYS A 138 -12.86 -20.18 -14.43
C CYS A 138 -13.38 -19.54 -15.74
N PRO A 139 -14.63 -19.82 -16.17
CA PRO A 139 -15.13 -19.42 -17.50
C PRO A 139 -15.14 -17.90 -17.73
N GLU A 140 -15.23 -17.11 -16.66
CA GLU A 140 -15.23 -15.64 -16.69
C GLU A 140 -13.80 -15.04 -16.69
N LEU A 141 -12.77 -15.87 -16.50
CA LEU A 141 -11.37 -15.44 -16.35
C LEU A 141 -10.46 -16.05 -17.42
N ASN A 142 -9.85 -15.20 -18.24
CA ASN A 142 -8.83 -15.57 -19.22
C ASN A 142 -7.42 -15.29 -18.65
N PHE A 143 -6.63 -16.33 -18.40
CA PHE A 143 -5.27 -16.21 -17.88
C PHE A 143 -4.27 -15.92 -18.99
N VAL A 144 -3.51 -14.82 -18.86
CA VAL A 144 -2.53 -14.36 -19.85
C VAL A 144 -1.18 -14.08 -19.18
N VAL A 145 -0.09 -14.47 -19.85
CA VAL A 145 1.27 -14.11 -19.42
C VAL A 145 1.51 -12.64 -19.70
N ILE A 146 1.60 -11.84 -18.64
CA ILE A 146 2.01 -10.43 -18.72
C ILE A 146 3.52 -10.32 -18.51
N SER A 147 4.12 -9.21 -18.96
CA SER A 147 5.56 -8.98 -18.79
C SER A 147 5.84 -7.76 -17.91
N ARG A 148 6.77 -7.97 -16.97
CA ARG A 148 7.35 -7.02 -16.00
C ARG A 148 6.54 -6.75 -14.73
N LEU A 149 6.95 -7.45 -13.68
CA LEU A 149 7.13 -6.90 -12.35
C LEU A 149 8.45 -7.43 -11.80
N GLY A 150 9.45 -6.56 -11.68
CA GLY A 150 10.83 -6.97 -11.40
C GLY A 150 11.43 -7.88 -12.48
N SER A 151 12.18 -8.89 -12.05
CA SER A 151 12.76 -9.95 -12.89
C SER A 151 11.82 -11.13 -13.14
N GLU A 152 10.70 -11.20 -12.44
CA GLU A 152 9.83 -12.36 -12.41
C GLU A 152 8.75 -12.34 -13.50
N LEU A 153 8.25 -13.53 -13.81
CA LEU A 153 7.12 -13.73 -14.72
C LEU A 153 5.81 -13.76 -13.94
N HIS A 154 4.83 -13.04 -14.45
CA HIS A 154 3.52 -12.89 -13.85
C HIS A 154 2.48 -13.36 -14.86
N ILE A 155 1.49 -14.11 -14.36
CA ILE A 155 0.25 -14.40 -15.07
C ILE A 155 -0.83 -13.53 -14.43
N GLN A 156 -1.67 -12.90 -15.25
CA GLN A 156 -2.83 -12.13 -14.81
C GLN A 156 -4.09 -12.70 -15.45
N ALA A 157 -5.20 -12.66 -14.73
CA ALA A 157 -6.52 -13.00 -15.23
C ALA A 157 -7.21 -11.76 -15.82
N TYR A 158 -7.99 -11.95 -16.88
CA TYR A 158 -8.71 -10.91 -17.61
C TYR A 158 -10.19 -11.29 -17.64
N ASN A 159 -11.11 -10.31 -17.53
CA ASN A 159 -12.53 -10.61 -17.73
C ASN A 159 -12.78 -10.93 -19.21
N VAL A 160 -13.52 -12.01 -19.46
CA VAL A 160 -13.83 -12.49 -20.81
C VAL A 160 -14.89 -11.63 -21.51
N GLU A 161 -15.84 -11.01 -20.78
CA GLU A 161 -17.00 -10.35 -21.39
C GLU A 161 -16.69 -9.02 -22.08
N ASP A 162 -15.89 -8.15 -21.46
CA ASP A 162 -15.59 -6.81 -21.96
C ASP A 162 -14.19 -6.66 -22.58
N GLY A 163 -13.35 -7.70 -22.45
CA GLY A 163 -11.96 -7.70 -22.92
C GLY A 163 -11.08 -6.64 -22.26
N THR A 164 -11.56 -5.99 -21.19
CA THR A 164 -10.72 -5.14 -20.36
C THR A 164 -9.69 -6.03 -19.66
N PRO A 165 -8.53 -5.49 -19.27
CA PRO A 165 -7.88 -6.07 -18.11
C PRO A 165 -8.90 -6.05 -16.99
N ALA A 166 -9.06 -7.17 -16.30
CA ALA A 166 -9.41 -7.08 -14.91
C ALA A 166 -8.21 -6.40 -14.22
N THR A 167 -8.13 -5.07 -14.35
CA THR A 167 -7.12 -4.20 -13.72
C THR A 167 -7.03 -4.43 -12.22
N ASP A 168 -8.09 -5.03 -11.72
CA ASP A 168 -8.43 -5.22 -10.34
C ASP A 168 -8.45 -6.74 -9.98
N VAL A 169 -8.42 -7.71 -10.92
CA VAL A 169 -8.27 -9.15 -10.59
C VAL A 169 -6.96 -9.72 -11.14
N ALA A 170 -5.93 -9.73 -10.30
CA ALA A 170 -4.73 -10.53 -10.53
C ALA A 170 -4.64 -11.62 -9.46
N LEU A 171 -4.61 -12.88 -9.90
CA LEU A 171 -3.94 -13.96 -9.16
C LEU A 171 -2.49 -14.00 -9.69
N PRO A 172 -1.54 -13.23 -9.13
CA PRO A 172 -0.15 -13.32 -9.58
C PRO A 172 0.38 -14.73 -9.36
N ILE A 173 0.79 -15.37 -10.46
CA ILE A 173 1.49 -16.66 -10.46
C ILE A 173 2.98 -16.38 -10.55
N TYR A 174 3.70 -16.57 -9.45
CA TYR A 174 5.14 -16.34 -9.31
C TYR A 174 5.92 -17.63 -9.64
N ILE A 175 6.69 -17.62 -10.72
CA ILE A 175 7.45 -18.79 -11.19
C ILE A 175 8.91 -18.67 -10.71
N ARG A 176 9.17 -18.89 -9.42
CA ARG A 176 10.46 -18.61 -8.75
C ARG A 176 11.57 -19.60 -9.14
N ASP A 177 12.82 -19.23 -8.91
CA ASP A 177 14.00 -20.09 -9.09
C ASP A 177 14.25 -20.98 -7.85
N ASP A 178 14.78 -22.19 -8.04
CA ASP A 178 14.90 -23.27 -7.04
C ASP A 178 15.69 -22.82 -5.79
N GLN A 179 16.61 -21.87 -5.95
CA GLN A 179 17.39 -21.29 -4.84
C GLN A 179 16.57 -20.43 -3.85
N TYR A 180 15.37 -19.98 -4.24
CA TYR A 180 14.44 -19.19 -3.41
C TYR A 180 13.29 -20.04 -2.82
N TYR A 181 13.27 -21.35 -3.11
CA TYR A 181 12.05 -22.15 -3.04
C TYR A 181 11.42 -22.28 -1.64
N ASP A 182 12.25 -22.35 -0.59
CA ASP A 182 11.78 -22.63 0.77
C ASP A 182 12.21 -21.68 1.91
N PRO A 183 13.22 -20.78 1.79
CA PRO A 183 13.57 -19.88 2.90
C PRO A 183 12.40 -18.99 3.38
N VAL A 184 11.48 -18.62 2.50
CA VAL A 184 10.32 -17.81 2.93
C VAL A 184 9.50 -18.54 4.00
N TRP A 185 9.29 -19.85 3.82
CA TRP A 185 8.24 -20.64 4.45
C TRP A 185 8.73 -21.69 5.46
N ASP A 186 10.02 -22.07 5.43
CA ASP A 186 10.66 -22.97 6.40
C ASP A 186 11.88 -22.30 7.07
N SER A 187 11.76 -22.03 8.38
CA SER A 187 12.79 -21.40 9.22
C SER A 187 13.92 -22.35 9.64
N SER A 188 13.91 -23.62 9.23
CA SER A 188 14.93 -24.62 9.59
C SER A 188 16.05 -24.79 8.55
N LEU A 189 15.94 -24.16 7.38
CA LEU A 189 16.76 -24.48 6.19
C LEU A 189 17.89 -23.49 5.83
N ARG A 190 18.01 -22.31 6.47
CA ARG A 190 19.09 -21.30 6.24
C ARG A 190 19.50 -20.53 7.50
N THR A 191 20.32 -19.48 7.36
CA THR A 191 20.71 -18.56 8.45
C THR A 191 19.88 -17.28 8.44
N ASP A 192 19.66 -16.67 9.61
CA ASP A 192 18.77 -15.50 9.83
C ASP A 192 18.96 -14.35 8.83
N THR A 193 20.19 -14.06 8.39
CA THR A 193 20.45 -12.96 7.45
C THR A 193 19.98 -13.22 6.01
N ASP A 194 20.04 -14.45 5.52
CA ASP A 194 19.57 -14.79 4.16
C ASP A 194 18.04 -14.78 4.07
N TYR A 195 17.37 -14.96 5.21
CA TYR A 195 15.92 -14.99 5.32
C TYR A 195 15.26 -13.61 5.14
N ASP A 196 15.86 -12.55 5.67
CA ASP A 196 15.27 -11.21 5.68
C ASP A 196 15.26 -10.56 4.28
N ASP A 197 16.30 -10.80 3.48
CA ASP A 197 16.42 -10.23 2.13
C ASP A 197 15.40 -10.87 1.16
N ILE A 198 15.27 -12.21 1.17
CA ILE A 198 14.28 -12.92 0.33
C ILE A 198 12.84 -12.55 0.73
N ARG A 199 12.58 -12.36 2.04
CA ARG A 199 11.27 -11.87 2.50
C ARG A 199 11.04 -10.42 2.09
N GLN A 200 12.05 -9.55 2.10
CA GLN A 200 11.92 -8.17 1.63
C GLN A 200 11.58 -8.08 0.14
N ASP A 201 12.23 -8.86 -0.72
CA ASP A 201 11.91 -8.93 -2.15
C ASP A 201 10.44 -9.37 -2.35
N LEU A 202 10.04 -10.43 -1.64
CA LEU A 202 8.68 -10.95 -1.69
C LEU A 202 7.62 -9.94 -1.25
N LEU A 203 7.84 -9.27 -0.11
CA LEU A 203 6.95 -8.22 0.38
C LEU A 203 6.92 -7.02 -0.58
N THR A 204 8.01 -6.76 -1.31
CA THR A 204 8.04 -5.71 -2.35
C THR A 204 7.20 -6.10 -3.57
N GLU A 205 7.20 -7.37 -3.98
CA GLU A 205 6.33 -7.90 -5.04
C GLU A 205 4.84 -7.75 -4.67
N TYR A 206 4.45 -8.13 -3.45
CA TYR A 206 3.06 -7.98 -2.98
C TYR A 206 2.67 -6.53 -2.75
N LEU A 207 3.56 -5.69 -2.18
CA LEU A 207 3.33 -4.25 -2.01
C LEU A 207 2.97 -3.58 -3.33
N HIS A 208 3.65 -3.93 -4.42
CA HIS A 208 3.35 -3.36 -5.72
C HIS A 208 1.94 -3.75 -6.23
N GLN A 209 1.43 -4.94 -5.92
CA GLN A 209 0.08 -5.34 -6.28
C GLN A 209 -1.00 -4.51 -5.56
N PHE A 210 -0.75 -4.07 -4.32
CA PHE A 210 -1.59 -3.09 -3.60
C PHE A 210 -1.43 -1.65 -4.13
N GLN A 211 -0.33 -1.35 -4.81
CA GLN A 211 -0.09 -0.03 -5.44
C GLN A 211 -0.72 0.07 -6.85
N ILE A 212 -0.90 -1.03 -7.57
CA ILE A 212 -1.63 -1.07 -8.85
C ILE A 212 -3.13 -0.83 -8.65
N ALA A 213 -3.72 -1.53 -7.67
CA ALA A 213 -5.16 -1.54 -7.44
C ALA A 213 -5.46 -1.50 -5.93
N PRO A 214 -6.48 -0.72 -5.49
CA PRO A 214 -6.99 -0.78 -4.13
C PRO A 214 -7.47 -2.19 -3.77
N ARG A 215 -6.87 -2.80 -2.76
CA ARG A 215 -7.09 -4.18 -2.35
C ARG A 215 -7.18 -4.32 -0.85
N THR A 216 -7.98 -5.29 -0.40
CA THR A 216 -8.01 -5.76 0.99
C THR A 216 -7.06 -6.92 1.22
N HIS A 217 -6.82 -7.71 0.19
CA HIS A 217 -5.90 -8.85 0.20
C HIS A 217 -5.54 -9.29 -1.22
N ILE A 218 -4.57 -10.20 -1.33
CA ILE A 218 -4.13 -10.83 -2.57
C ILE A 218 -4.11 -12.33 -2.35
N PHE A 219 -4.68 -13.09 -3.28
CA PHE A 219 -4.36 -14.50 -3.48
C PHE A 219 -3.26 -14.63 -4.55
N SER A 220 -2.37 -15.61 -4.39
CA SER A 220 -1.29 -15.87 -5.34
C SER A 220 -0.93 -17.34 -5.40
N LEU A 221 -0.22 -17.72 -6.45
CA LEU A 221 0.31 -19.07 -6.64
C LEU A 221 1.83 -18.97 -6.83
N GLU A 222 2.60 -19.65 -5.99
CA GLU A 222 4.05 -19.72 -6.14
C GLU A 222 4.44 -21.09 -6.69
N ILE A 223 5.18 -21.13 -7.80
CA ILE A 223 5.63 -22.36 -8.48
C ILE A 223 7.15 -22.37 -8.54
N THR A 224 7.76 -23.50 -8.22
CA THR A 224 9.22 -23.71 -8.29
C THR A 224 9.50 -25.20 -8.40
N GLY A 225 10.44 -25.62 -9.27
CA GLY A 225 10.61 -27.03 -9.60
C GLY A 225 9.29 -27.70 -10.02
N SER A 226 9.08 -28.91 -9.51
CA SER A 226 7.83 -29.68 -9.60
C SER A 226 6.76 -29.29 -8.58
N CYS A 227 6.97 -28.22 -7.81
CA CYS A 227 6.20 -27.95 -6.59
C CYS A 227 5.54 -26.57 -6.60
N ALA A 228 4.45 -26.44 -5.84
CA ALA A 228 3.71 -25.19 -5.72
C ALA A 228 3.25 -24.90 -4.28
N ARG A 229 2.89 -23.65 -4.04
CA ARG A 229 2.25 -23.16 -2.80
C ARG A 229 1.11 -22.21 -3.15
N LEU A 230 -0.05 -22.43 -2.53
CA LEU A 230 -1.15 -21.46 -2.53
C LEU A 230 -0.84 -20.40 -1.49
N VAL A 231 -0.99 -19.11 -1.79
CA VAL A 231 -0.65 -18.03 -0.85
C VAL A 231 -1.78 -17.01 -0.76
N ARG A 232 -1.98 -16.45 0.43
CA ARG A 232 -2.83 -15.28 0.66
C ARG A 232 -2.09 -14.27 1.53
N THR A 233 -2.05 -13.03 1.06
CA THR A 233 -1.40 -11.89 1.70
C THR A 233 -2.43 -10.83 2.04
N ASP A 234 -2.45 -10.36 3.29
CA ASP A 234 -3.17 -9.15 3.70
C ASP A 234 -2.34 -8.37 4.73
N HIS A 235 -2.86 -7.23 5.20
CA HIS A 235 -2.13 -6.34 6.10
C HIS A 235 -1.86 -6.90 7.51
N ALA A 236 -2.38 -8.09 7.86
CA ALA A 236 -1.96 -8.84 9.05
C ALA A 236 -0.81 -9.83 8.79
N GLY A 237 -0.55 -10.19 7.54
CA GLY A 237 0.52 -11.12 7.18
C GLY A 237 0.20 -12.06 6.02
N MET A 238 1.07 -13.05 5.87
CA MET A 238 1.11 -13.98 4.75
C MET A 238 0.87 -15.41 5.21
N VAL A 239 -0.15 -16.05 4.66
CA VAL A 239 -0.44 -17.47 4.88
C VAL A 239 -0.20 -18.21 3.58
N GLY A 240 0.68 -19.20 3.60
CA GLY A 240 0.90 -20.14 2.51
C GLY A 240 0.24 -21.48 2.78
N SER A 241 0.16 -22.32 1.76
CA SER A 241 0.09 -23.77 1.95
C SER A 241 1.49 -24.31 2.26
N VAL A 242 1.56 -25.50 2.87
CA VAL A 242 2.73 -26.36 2.69
C VAL A 242 2.91 -26.64 1.19
N SER A 243 4.14 -26.97 0.80
CA SER A 243 4.44 -27.35 -0.58
C SER A 243 3.72 -28.64 -0.99
N PHE A 244 3.30 -28.70 -2.24
CA PHE A 244 2.71 -29.89 -2.87
C PHE A 244 3.22 -30.03 -4.31
N ASN A 245 3.15 -31.23 -4.90
CA ASN A 245 3.60 -31.44 -6.27
C ASN A 245 2.49 -31.00 -7.23
N TRP A 246 2.72 -29.96 -8.03
CA TRP A 246 1.65 -29.39 -8.87
C TRP A 246 1.19 -30.32 -10.00
N LYS A 247 1.93 -31.38 -10.31
CA LYS A 247 1.53 -32.41 -11.27
C LYS A 247 0.83 -33.60 -10.64
N GLU A 248 1.38 -34.13 -9.55
CA GLU A 248 0.87 -35.33 -8.89
C GLU A 248 -0.35 -35.01 -8.02
N ASP A 249 -0.37 -33.82 -7.41
CA ASP A 249 -1.47 -33.29 -6.61
C ASP A 249 -2.22 -32.15 -7.34
N SER A 250 -2.41 -32.27 -8.67
CA SER A 250 -3.01 -31.21 -9.50
C SER A 250 -4.40 -30.75 -9.04
N TYR A 251 -5.14 -31.63 -8.36
CA TYR A 251 -6.45 -31.33 -7.75
C TYR A 251 -6.42 -30.13 -6.81
N TYR A 252 -5.31 -29.86 -6.11
CA TYR A 252 -5.20 -28.65 -5.26
C TYR A 252 -5.22 -27.37 -6.09
N LEU A 253 -4.62 -27.38 -7.30
CA LEU A 253 -4.70 -26.24 -8.22
C LEU A 253 -6.11 -26.12 -8.82
N SER A 254 -6.71 -27.24 -9.23
CA SER A 254 -8.08 -27.24 -9.76
C SER A 254 -9.09 -26.68 -8.76
N GLU A 255 -9.06 -27.17 -7.53
CA GLU A 255 -9.94 -26.72 -6.43
C GLU A 255 -9.74 -25.22 -6.12
N PHE A 256 -8.48 -24.77 -6.03
CA PHE A 256 -8.15 -23.37 -5.73
C PHE A 256 -8.58 -22.42 -6.85
N LEU A 257 -8.23 -22.76 -8.11
CA LEU A 257 -8.59 -21.95 -9.27
C LEU A 257 -10.11 -21.90 -9.46
N TRP A 258 -10.79 -23.05 -9.42
CA TRP A 258 -12.25 -23.09 -9.54
C TRP A 258 -12.92 -22.20 -8.50
N ARG A 259 -12.53 -22.30 -7.22
CA ARG A 259 -13.08 -21.46 -6.15
C ARG A 259 -12.79 -19.98 -6.33
N MET A 260 -11.57 -19.62 -6.73
CA MET A 260 -11.24 -18.24 -7.12
C MET A 260 -12.19 -17.74 -8.21
N GLY A 261 -12.45 -18.55 -9.25
CA GLY A 261 -13.40 -18.25 -10.31
C GLY A 261 -14.88 -18.23 -9.90
N GLN A 262 -15.24 -18.50 -8.63
CA GLN A 262 -16.60 -18.30 -8.09
C GLN A 262 -16.71 -17.07 -7.17
N LEU A 263 -15.61 -16.36 -6.90
CA LEU A 263 -15.60 -15.20 -6.00
C LEU A 263 -16.02 -13.92 -6.73
N SER A 264 -16.78 -13.08 -6.04
CA SER A 264 -17.00 -11.69 -6.41
C SER A 264 -15.72 -10.86 -6.31
N ASN A 265 -15.71 -9.65 -6.89
CA ASN A 265 -14.55 -8.75 -6.85
C ASN A 265 -13.99 -8.53 -5.43
N ASP A 266 -14.84 -8.30 -4.44
CA ASP A 266 -14.45 -8.16 -3.03
C ASP A 266 -13.92 -9.47 -2.43
N GLY A 267 -14.49 -10.62 -2.82
CA GLY A 267 -13.97 -11.94 -2.49
C GLY A 267 -12.57 -12.19 -3.06
N LEU A 268 -12.31 -11.72 -4.29
CA LEU A 268 -11.01 -11.71 -4.96
C LEU A 268 -10.02 -10.69 -4.35
N GLY A 269 -10.43 -9.99 -3.30
CA GLY A 269 -9.60 -9.09 -2.52
C GLY A 269 -9.57 -7.65 -3.01
N LEU A 270 -10.49 -7.24 -3.89
CA LEU A 270 -10.64 -5.85 -4.25
C LEU A 270 -11.38 -5.04 -3.21
N ASP A 271 -10.99 -3.77 -3.11
CA ASP A 271 -11.77 -2.80 -2.38
C ASP A 271 -12.81 -2.16 -3.32
N THR A 272 -14.03 -2.69 -3.29
CA THR A 272 -15.16 -2.27 -4.13
C THR A 272 -15.71 -0.88 -3.81
N THR A 273 -15.19 -0.21 -2.77
CA THR A 273 -15.48 1.20 -2.50
C THR A 273 -14.76 2.16 -3.46
N TRP A 274 -13.83 1.65 -4.28
CA TRP A 274 -13.19 2.38 -5.36
C TRP A 274 -13.84 2.09 -6.71
N SER A 275 -13.99 3.11 -7.54
CA SER A 275 -14.52 2.98 -8.91
C SER A 275 -13.89 3.99 -9.88
N ALA A 276 -14.16 3.81 -11.18
CA ALA A 276 -13.68 4.73 -12.21
C ALA A 276 -14.40 6.10 -12.11
N ALA A 277 -13.66 7.18 -12.32
CA ALA A 277 -14.20 8.53 -12.49
C ALA A 277 -14.42 8.82 -13.99
N THR A 278 -15.45 9.60 -14.34
CA THR A 278 -15.66 10.04 -15.73
C THR A 278 -14.65 11.13 -16.13
N PRO A 279 -14.39 11.36 -17.43
CA PRO A 279 -13.49 12.43 -17.88
C PRO A 279 -13.83 13.83 -17.30
N GLU A 280 -15.11 14.11 -17.11
CA GLU A 280 -15.62 15.35 -16.52
C GLU A 280 -15.32 15.42 -15.01
N GLU A 281 -15.57 14.33 -14.28
CA GLU A 281 -15.25 14.20 -12.85
C GLU A 281 -13.73 14.38 -12.61
N ILE A 282 -12.90 13.77 -13.47
CA ILE A 282 -11.44 13.91 -13.45
C ILE A 282 -11.04 15.38 -13.67
N ALA A 283 -11.57 16.02 -14.71
CA ALA A 283 -11.21 17.41 -15.06
C ALA A 283 -11.60 18.41 -13.95
N VAL A 284 -12.80 18.28 -13.37
CA VAL A 284 -13.24 19.13 -12.25
C VAL A 284 -12.37 18.91 -11.01
N THR A 285 -12.05 17.66 -10.70
CA THR A 285 -11.23 17.29 -9.53
C THR A 285 -9.82 17.85 -9.63
N LEU A 286 -9.13 17.66 -10.77
CA LEU A 286 -7.79 18.19 -10.98
C LEU A 286 -7.77 19.72 -10.94
N ALA A 287 -8.78 20.39 -11.50
CA ALA A 287 -8.89 21.85 -11.43
C ALA A 287 -9.09 22.36 -9.98
N ALA A 288 -9.91 21.67 -9.18
CA ALA A 288 -10.13 22.02 -7.78
C ALA A 288 -8.87 21.78 -6.94
N VAL A 289 -8.19 20.65 -7.12
CA VAL A 289 -6.97 20.28 -6.38
C VAL A 289 -5.78 21.16 -6.76
N GLN A 290 -5.62 21.53 -8.04
CA GLN A 290 -4.60 22.51 -8.45
C GLN A 290 -4.88 23.92 -7.90
N ALA A 291 -6.15 24.28 -7.65
CA ALA A 291 -6.50 25.56 -7.05
C ALA A 291 -6.28 25.59 -5.52
N ASP A 292 -6.44 24.44 -4.84
CA ASP A 292 -6.08 24.24 -3.43
C ASP A 292 -4.55 24.22 -3.22
N ASP A 293 -3.82 23.58 -4.15
CA ASP A 293 -2.37 23.43 -4.11
C ASP A 293 -1.72 23.89 -5.43
N PRO A 294 -1.50 25.21 -5.62
CA PRO A 294 -0.94 25.76 -6.85
C PRO A 294 0.49 25.32 -7.16
N ASP A 295 1.25 24.90 -6.15
CA ASP A 295 2.64 24.43 -6.27
C ASP A 295 2.74 22.91 -6.53
N GLY A 296 1.63 22.17 -6.42
CA GLY A 296 1.60 20.73 -6.61
C GLY A 296 1.65 20.30 -8.07
N ASP A 297 2.50 19.33 -8.40
CA ASP A 297 2.53 18.69 -9.72
C ASP A 297 1.54 17.53 -9.77
N TYR A 298 0.40 17.77 -10.43
CA TYR A 298 -0.65 16.79 -10.68
C TYR A 298 -0.59 16.21 -12.11
N SER A 299 0.51 16.45 -12.85
CA SER A 299 0.65 15.92 -14.20
C SER A 299 0.75 14.40 -14.21
N GLY A 300 -0.15 13.74 -14.95
CA GLY A 300 -0.26 12.28 -14.97
C GLY A 300 -0.82 11.65 -13.69
N ALA A 301 -1.33 12.43 -12.73
CA ALA A 301 -2.02 11.89 -11.56
C ALA A 301 -3.29 11.13 -11.98
N LEU A 302 -3.49 9.95 -11.39
CA LEU A 302 -4.72 9.18 -11.60
C LEU A 302 -5.82 9.72 -10.68
N VAL A 303 -7.05 9.82 -11.18
CA VAL A 303 -8.21 10.18 -10.34
C VAL A 303 -9.18 9.00 -10.34
N LYS A 304 -9.52 8.52 -9.14
CA LYS A 304 -10.53 7.47 -8.92
C LYS A 304 -11.65 7.99 -8.02
N LYS A 305 -12.86 7.48 -8.23
CA LYS A 305 -13.99 7.71 -7.34
C LYS A 305 -13.84 6.80 -6.12
N LEU A 306 -14.13 7.34 -4.94
CA LEU A 306 -13.99 6.69 -3.65
C LEU A 306 -15.23 6.94 -2.81
N LEU A 307 -15.81 5.88 -2.25
CA LEU A 307 -16.86 5.96 -1.26
C LEU A 307 -16.26 6.21 0.14
N LEU A 308 -16.61 7.34 0.75
CA LEU A 308 -16.35 7.64 2.15
C LEU A 308 -17.61 7.44 2.98
N LEU A 309 -17.51 6.58 3.99
CA LEU A 309 -18.56 6.43 5.01
C LEU A 309 -18.34 7.42 6.16
N ASN A 310 -19.43 7.79 6.81
CA ASN A 310 -19.47 8.64 7.98
C ASN A 310 -20.32 7.95 9.05
N ASP A 311 -19.66 7.08 9.83
CA ASP A 311 -20.29 6.26 10.85
C ASP A 311 -20.84 7.15 11.97
N SER A 312 -22.11 7.02 12.29
CA SER A 312 -22.73 7.71 13.43
C SER A 312 -22.28 7.07 14.75
N ILE A 313 -22.00 7.89 15.78
CA ILE A 313 -21.90 7.37 17.16
C ILE A 313 -23.30 7.09 17.74
N ASN A 314 -24.31 7.82 17.27
CA ASN A 314 -25.68 7.65 17.73
C ASN A 314 -26.39 6.58 16.86
N PRO A 315 -26.79 5.42 17.42
CA PRO A 315 -27.49 4.38 16.66
C PRO A 315 -28.86 4.82 16.12
N ASP A 316 -29.44 5.92 16.63
CA ASP A 316 -30.70 6.49 16.13
C ASP A 316 -30.51 7.38 14.87
N VAL A 317 -29.26 7.67 14.47
CA VAL A 317 -28.93 8.48 13.29
C VAL A 317 -28.28 7.57 12.25
N GLN A 318 -28.84 7.55 11.04
CA GLN A 318 -28.30 6.76 9.93
C GLN A 318 -26.90 7.23 9.52
N ASP A 319 -26.03 6.26 9.22
CA ASP A 319 -24.69 6.51 8.68
C ASP A 319 -24.77 7.30 7.36
N GLY A 320 -23.84 8.24 7.20
CA GLY A 320 -23.71 9.02 5.98
C GLY A 320 -22.76 8.37 4.97
N ALA A 321 -22.95 8.66 3.68
CA ALA A 321 -22.02 8.25 2.63
C ALA A 321 -21.76 9.39 1.64
N TYR A 322 -20.53 9.49 1.16
CA TYR A 322 -20.08 10.52 0.22
C TYR A 322 -19.23 9.89 -0.88
N ASP A 323 -19.63 10.07 -2.14
CA ASP A 323 -18.71 9.90 -3.26
C ASP A 323 -17.74 11.07 -3.29
N VAL A 324 -16.43 10.79 -3.30
CA VAL A 324 -15.36 11.78 -3.48
C VAL A 324 -14.39 11.33 -4.57
N PHE A 325 -13.61 12.26 -5.10
CA PHE A 325 -12.67 12.00 -6.18
C PHE A 325 -11.23 12.12 -5.68
N ALA A 326 -10.60 10.98 -5.43
CA ALA A 326 -9.24 10.88 -4.90
C ALA A 326 -8.21 11.11 -6.00
N VAL A 327 -7.28 12.04 -5.77
CA VAL A 327 -6.14 12.31 -6.66
C VAL A 327 -4.94 11.47 -6.21
N LEU A 328 -4.71 10.39 -6.91
CA LEU A 328 -3.58 9.47 -6.74
C LEU A 328 -2.37 10.03 -7.49
N ALA A 329 -1.82 11.13 -6.97
CA ALA A 329 -0.57 11.70 -7.45
C ALA A 329 0.62 10.85 -6.95
N HIS A 330 1.44 10.34 -7.88
CA HIS A 330 2.65 9.62 -7.53
C HIS A 330 3.74 10.57 -7.01
N ASN A 331 3.69 10.95 -5.73
CA ASN A 331 4.84 11.29 -4.87
C ASN A 331 4.36 11.92 -3.55
N PHE A 332 4.37 11.17 -2.45
CA PHE A 332 4.96 11.59 -1.16
C PHE A 332 5.29 10.32 -0.35
N ALA A 333 6.47 10.28 0.26
CA ALA A 333 7.06 9.12 0.96
C ALA A 333 6.45 8.92 2.38
N PRO A 334 6.62 7.76 3.07
CA PRO A 334 7.47 6.60 2.77
C PRO A 334 6.71 5.40 2.17
N ARG A 335 7.43 4.30 1.89
CA ARG A 335 6.82 3.02 1.45
C ARG A 335 5.86 2.55 2.54
N PRO A 336 4.55 2.36 2.27
CA PRO A 336 3.64 1.89 3.30
C PRO A 336 4.04 0.47 3.74
N GLU A 337 4.02 0.23 5.04
CA GLU A 337 4.30 -1.08 5.62
C GLU A 337 3.24 -2.06 5.10
N LEU A 338 3.65 -3.03 4.27
CA LEU A 338 2.72 -4.01 3.68
C LEU A 338 1.91 -4.75 4.76
N VAL A 339 2.57 -5.11 5.85
CA VAL A 339 1.97 -5.65 7.06
C VAL A 339 2.05 -4.59 8.14
N GLY A 340 0.93 -4.31 8.81
CA GLY A 340 0.80 -3.18 9.72
C GLY A 340 -0.35 -2.28 9.32
N ARG A 341 -0.14 -0.96 9.49
CA ARG A 341 -1.20 0.04 9.28
C ARG A 341 -1.52 0.35 7.82
N TYR A 342 -0.60 0.07 6.89
CA TYR A 342 -0.71 0.40 5.46
C TYR A 342 -1.39 1.76 5.20
N THR A 343 -0.91 2.81 5.89
CA THR A 343 -1.54 4.12 5.83
C THR A 343 -1.24 4.80 4.49
N MET A 344 -2.28 5.17 3.76
CA MET A 344 -2.21 6.02 2.57
C MET A 344 -2.89 7.36 2.82
N GLY A 345 -2.42 8.41 2.14
CA GLY A 345 -2.98 9.75 2.24
C GLY A 345 -3.05 10.41 0.87
N PHE A 346 -4.18 11.05 0.55
CA PHE A 346 -4.37 11.72 -0.73
C PHE A 346 -5.34 12.89 -0.61
N ARG A 347 -5.16 13.90 -1.46
CA ARG A 347 -6.18 14.94 -1.68
C ARG A 347 -7.35 14.33 -2.43
N ALA A 348 -8.57 14.69 -2.05
CA ALA A 348 -9.78 14.35 -2.78
C ALA A 348 -10.69 15.58 -2.94
N TYR A 349 -11.49 15.61 -4.00
CA TYR A 349 -12.54 16.61 -4.18
C TYR A 349 -13.90 16.03 -3.77
N CYS A 350 -14.63 16.72 -2.89
CA CYS A 350 -16.00 16.36 -2.57
C CYS A 350 -16.99 17.18 -3.41
N PRO A 351 -17.78 16.57 -4.33
CA PRO A 351 -18.72 17.30 -5.18
C PRO A 351 -19.89 17.91 -4.40
N VAL A 352 -20.22 17.37 -3.23
CA VAL A 352 -21.34 17.81 -2.38
C VAL A 352 -21.00 19.12 -1.65
N THR A 353 -19.85 19.17 -0.96
CA THR A 353 -19.39 20.37 -0.25
C THR A 353 -18.66 21.36 -1.17
N ARG A 354 -18.15 20.86 -2.30
CA ARG A 354 -17.21 21.56 -3.22
C ARG A 354 -15.89 21.94 -2.55
N GLU A 355 -15.53 21.23 -1.48
CA GLU A 355 -14.25 21.37 -0.79
C GLU A 355 -13.23 20.35 -1.32
N VAL A 356 -11.95 20.74 -1.31
CA VAL A 356 -10.84 19.79 -1.35
C VAL A 356 -10.58 19.33 0.10
N ILE A 357 -10.42 18.02 0.28
CA ILE A 357 -10.27 17.35 1.57
C ILE A 357 -9.04 16.45 1.54
N TRP A 358 -8.43 16.19 2.70
CA TRP A 358 -7.38 15.18 2.85
C TRP A 358 -8.00 13.88 3.36
N VAL A 359 -7.90 12.81 2.59
CA VAL A 359 -8.35 11.47 3.00
C VAL A 359 -7.13 10.69 3.51
N LYS A 360 -7.24 10.18 4.73
CA LYS A 360 -6.36 9.16 5.32
C LYS A 360 -7.09 7.83 5.26
N ASP A 361 -6.45 6.86 4.60
CA ASP A 361 -6.94 5.48 4.44
C ASP A 361 -5.99 4.55 5.18
N SER A 362 -6.49 3.72 6.12
CA SER A 362 -5.63 2.95 7.01
C SER A 362 -6.24 1.65 7.53
N TRP A 363 -5.37 0.70 7.84
CA TRP A 363 -5.69 -0.54 8.52
C TRP A 363 -5.39 -0.38 10.01
N THR A 364 -6.43 -0.13 10.78
CA THR A 364 -6.34 0.03 12.25
C THR A 364 -6.37 -1.34 12.92
N ARG A 365 -5.66 -1.56 14.03
CA ARG A 365 -5.74 -2.84 14.73
C ARG A 365 -7.13 -3.05 15.33
N SER A 366 -7.67 -4.26 15.25
CA SER A 366 -9.02 -4.59 15.73
C SER A 366 -9.06 -4.99 17.22
N ASP A 367 -7.91 -5.18 17.86
CA ASP A 367 -7.76 -5.56 19.27
C ASP A 367 -7.52 -4.36 20.19
N THR A 368 -7.89 -3.16 19.75
CA THR A 368 -7.49 -1.90 20.39
C THR A 368 -8.40 -1.46 21.51
N PHE A 369 -7.78 -1.11 22.64
CA PHE A 369 -8.34 -0.24 23.68
C PHE A 369 -8.36 1.24 23.25
N PHE A 370 -8.33 1.50 21.94
CA PHE A 370 -8.25 2.82 21.33
C PHE A 370 -9.51 3.02 20.52
N GLU A 371 -10.19 4.14 20.79
CA GLU A 371 -11.32 4.59 19.99
C GLU A 371 -10.83 4.96 18.58
N PRO A 372 -11.60 4.66 17.52
CA PRO A 372 -11.26 5.09 16.16
C PRO A 372 -11.00 6.59 16.10
N GLU A 373 -10.06 7.01 15.25
CA GLU A 373 -9.60 8.41 15.20
C GLU A 373 -10.77 9.39 15.04
N GLY A 374 -11.79 9.06 14.24
CA GLY A 374 -12.99 9.89 14.08
C GLY A 374 -13.88 9.98 15.32
N VAL A 375 -13.92 8.97 16.20
CA VAL A 375 -14.60 9.04 17.51
C VAL A 375 -13.85 10.01 18.42
N THR A 376 -12.53 9.84 18.56
CA THR A 376 -11.66 10.76 19.33
C THR A 376 -11.80 12.20 18.84
N MET A 377 -11.66 12.43 17.54
CA MET A 377 -11.76 13.77 16.95
C MET A 377 -13.15 14.41 17.17
N ARG A 378 -14.23 13.62 17.23
CA ARG A 378 -15.56 14.16 17.58
C ARG A 378 -15.66 14.57 19.04
N LYS A 379 -15.09 13.79 19.99
CA LYS A 379 -14.98 14.19 21.40
C LYS A 379 -14.22 15.51 21.53
N LEU A 380 -13.04 15.61 20.91
CA LEU A 380 -12.19 16.81 20.97
C LEU A 380 -12.88 18.06 20.38
N HIS A 381 -13.58 17.93 19.25
CA HIS A 381 -14.34 19.05 18.68
C HIS A 381 -15.55 19.45 19.53
N ALA A 382 -16.26 18.51 20.16
CA ALA A 382 -17.40 18.80 21.03
C ALA A 382 -16.98 19.60 22.27
N GLU A 383 -15.80 19.31 22.82
CA GLU A 383 -15.20 20.04 23.94
C GLU A 383 -14.47 21.33 23.51
N GLY A 384 -14.40 21.65 22.21
CA GLY A 384 -13.79 22.89 21.71
C GLY A 384 -12.26 22.93 21.74
N VAL A 385 -11.59 21.77 21.70
CA VAL A 385 -10.12 21.68 21.68
C VAL A 385 -9.55 22.43 20.45
N PRO A 386 -8.61 23.38 20.63
CA PRO A 386 -8.07 24.18 19.54
C PRO A 386 -6.96 23.44 18.78
N HIS A 387 -6.55 23.99 17.63
CA HIS A 387 -5.36 23.55 16.88
C HIS A 387 -5.38 22.07 16.46
N ILE A 388 -6.56 21.56 16.09
CA ILE A 388 -6.78 20.22 15.51
C ILE A 388 -7.53 20.34 14.18
N ALA A 389 -7.38 19.33 13.30
CA ALA A 389 -7.99 19.34 11.97
C ALA A 389 -9.50 19.03 12.01
N ARG A 390 -10.33 19.85 11.35
CA ARG A 390 -11.77 19.58 11.25
C ARG A 390 -12.02 18.33 10.42
N VAL A 391 -12.83 17.41 10.96
CA VAL A 391 -13.25 16.20 10.27
C VAL A 391 -14.38 16.52 9.28
N HIS A 392 -14.27 15.99 8.06
CA HIS A 392 -15.34 15.94 7.08
C HIS A 392 -16.25 14.74 7.34
N SER A 393 -15.66 13.54 7.39
CA SER A 393 -16.32 12.25 7.59
C SER A 393 -15.32 11.23 8.11
N ALA A 394 -15.77 10.24 8.89
CA ALA A 394 -14.93 9.13 9.30
C ALA A 394 -15.75 7.86 9.54
N GLY A 395 -15.21 6.69 9.18
CA GLY A 395 -15.92 5.42 9.33
C GLY A 395 -15.11 4.21 8.91
N TYR A 396 -15.58 3.04 9.32
CA TYR A 396 -15.07 1.75 8.89
C TYR A 396 -15.40 1.50 7.41
N VAL A 397 -14.43 1.00 6.64
CA VAL A 397 -14.65 0.65 5.23
C VAL A 397 -15.41 -0.66 5.14
N ARG A 398 -16.41 -0.72 4.27
CA ARG A 398 -17.33 -1.87 4.14
C ARG A 398 -17.29 -2.47 2.74
N ALA A 399 -17.53 -3.77 2.64
CA ALA A 399 -17.74 -4.48 1.39
C ALA A 399 -19.17 -4.23 0.86
N ASN A 400 -19.46 -4.73 -0.34
CA ASN A 400 -20.76 -4.56 -0.99
C ASN A 400 -21.94 -5.18 -0.22
N ASP A 401 -21.67 -6.10 0.71
CA ASP A 401 -22.68 -6.74 1.58
C ASP A 401 -22.73 -6.11 3.00
N ASP A 402 -22.28 -4.86 3.13
CA ASP A 402 -22.20 -4.05 4.36
C ASP A 402 -21.26 -4.60 5.46
N ARG A 403 -20.54 -5.70 5.21
CA ARG A 403 -19.54 -6.19 6.17
C ARG A 403 -18.33 -5.28 6.20
N VAL A 404 -17.92 -4.90 7.40
CA VAL A 404 -16.66 -4.19 7.64
C VAL A 404 -15.48 -5.02 7.11
N GLN A 405 -14.60 -4.38 6.34
CA GLN A 405 -13.42 -4.99 5.76
C GLN A 405 -12.36 -5.24 6.85
N ILE A 406 -12.03 -6.52 7.05
CA ILE A 406 -11.15 -6.99 8.13
C ILE A 406 -10.18 -8.05 7.62
N THR A 407 -8.94 -8.02 8.10
CA THR A 407 -7.94 -9.03 7.74
C THR A 407 -8.29 -10.42 8.28
N LEU A 408 -7.79 -11.43 7.57
CA LEU A 408 -8.01 -12.83 7.91
C LEU A 408 -6.69 -13.53 8.28
N SER A 409 -5.57 -13.19 7.64
CA SER A 409 -4.30 -13.93 7.77
C SER A 409 -3.81 -14.07 9.21
N GLY A 410 -3.99 -13.04 10.04
CA GLY A 410 -3.53 -13.05 11.43
C GLY A 410 -4.51 -13.64 12.44
N ARG A 411 -5.66 -14.19 12.04
CA ARG A 411 -6.61 -14.86 12.97
C ARG A 411 -6.04 -16.20 13.48
N PRO A 412 -6.32 -16.60 14.73
CA PRO A 412 -5.75 -17.82 15.33
C PRO A 412 -5.92 -19.11 14.51
N ARG A 413 -7.03 -19.28 13.78
CA ARG A 413 -7.27 -20.48 12.95
C ARG A 413 -6.27 -20.68 11.81
N PHE A 414 -5.58 -19.61 11.39
CA PHE A 414 -4.55 -19.61 10.36
C PHE A 414 -3.13 -19.56 10.94
N LYS A 415 -2.98 -19.76 12.26
CA LYS A 415 -1.69 -19.88 12.93
C LYS A 415 -1.34 -21.35 13.18
N SER A 416 -0.04 -21.66 13.14
CA SER A 416 0.54 -22.97 13.51
C SER A 416 0.78 -23.10 15.01
N GLU A 417 0.99 -21.96 15.68
CA GLU A 417 1.32 -21.86 17.11
C GLU A 417 0.26 -21.07 17.89
N SER A 418 0.31 -21.20 19.23
CA SER A 418 -0.52 -20.51 20.22
C SER A 418 -0.28 -18.99 20.33
N ALA A 419 0.20 -18.33 19.27
CA ALA A 419 0.44 -16.91 19.23
C ALA A 419 -0.89 -16.12 19.20
N SER A 420 -0.96 -15.00 19.92
CA SER A 420 -2.11 -14.11 19.86
C SER A 420 -2.41 -13.68 18.42
N GLY A 421 -3.69 -13.65 18.06
CA GLY A 421 -4.11 -13.19 16.75
C GLY A 421 -3.80 -11.70 16.57
N VAL A 422 -3.54 -11.28 15.34
CA VAL A 422 -3.54 -9.86 14.98
C VAL A 422 -4.54 -9.70 13.86
N VAL A 423 -5.56 -8.88 14.09
CA VAL A 423 -6.56 -8.52 13.09
C VAL A 423 -6.49 -7.02 12.92
N TYR A 424 -6.66 -6.58 11.67
CA TYR A 424 -6.76 -5.19 11.30
C TYR A 424 -8.11 -4.95 10.64
N THR A 425 -8.70 -3.80 10.92
CA THR A 425 -9.95 -3.30 10.38
C THR A 425 -9.67 -2.07 9.53
N HIS A 426 -10.19 -2.05 8.30
CA HIS A 426 -10.01 -0.95 7.37
C HIS A 426 -10.86 0.27 7.82
N TYR A 427 -10.24 1.43 7.92
CA TYR A 427 -10.83 2.65 8.45
C TYR A 427 -10.40 3.87 7.61
N ARG A 428 -11.34 4.78 7.37
CA ARG A 428 -11.09 6.05 6.68
C ARG A 428 -11.46 7.22 7.54
N ILE A 429 -10.65 8.26 7.45
CA ILE A 429 -10.97 9.58 7.98
C ILE A 429 -10.59 10.65 6.96
N ALA A 430 -11.52 11.57 6.73
CA ALA A 430 -11.33 12.71 5.86
C ALA A 430 -11.30 14.01 6.68
N TYR A 431 -10.31 14.85 6.40
CA TYR A 431 -10.10 16.15 7.02
C TYR A 431 -10.37 17.28 6.03
N ARG A 432 -11.01 18.35 6.50
CA ARG A 432 -11.24 19.58 5.71
C ARG A 432 -10.03 20.50 5.71
N ASP A 433 -9.19 20.40 6.73
CA ASP A 433 -8.01 21.25 6.89
C ASP A 433 -6.77 20.51 6.40
N ILE A 434 -6.18 21.02 5.33
CA ILE A 434 -4.97 20.48 4.72
C ILE A 434 -3.81 21.41 5.09
N GLY A 435 -2.82 20.86 5.77
CA GLY A 435 -1.62 21.59 6.17
C GLY A 435 -0.37 21.06 5.47
N ARG A 436 0.68 21.89 5.43
CA ARG A 436 2.00 21.49 4.94
C ARG A 436 2.86 20.95 6.09
N PRO A 437 3.80 20.02 5.84
CA PRO A 437 4.66 19.46 6.88
C PRO A 437 5.40 20.53 7.69
N LEU A 438 5.58 20.31 8.99
CA LEU A 438 6.34 21.23 9.87
C LEU A 438 7.74 21.57 9.34
N SER A 439 8.38 20.65 8.60
CA SER A 439 9.69 20.83 7.95
C SER A 439 9.72 21.93 6.88
N MET A 440 8.59 22.35 6.32
CA MET A 440 8.51 23.38 5.28
C MET A 440 8.39 24.81 5.85
N PHE A 441 8.61 25.00 7.15
CA PHE A 441 8.48 26.30 7.82
C PHE A 441 9.25 27.43 7.10
N ARG A 442 8.63 28.60 7.00
CA ARG A 442 9.15 29.79 6.31
C ARG A 442 10.03 30.66 7.21
N SER A 443 9.94 30.48 8.53
CA SER A 443 10.80 31.15 9.52
C SER A 443 10.85 30.39 10.84
N THR A 444 11.91 30.58 11.62
CA THR A 444 12.02 30.01 12.98
C THR A 444 10.88 30.44 13.89
N ARG A 445 10.30 31.64 13.66
CA ARG A 445 9.10 32.12 14.37
C ARG A 445 7.89 31.24 14.06
N GLU A 446 7.66 30.92 12.79
CA GLU A 446 6.55 30.05 12.37
C GLU A 446 6.70 28.63 12.94
N LEU A 447 7.91 28.05 12.88
CA LEU A 447 8.22 26.76 13.50
C LEU A 447 7.88 26.74 15.01
N VAL A 448 8.35 27.73 15.76
CA VAL A 448 8.09 27.82 17.21
C VAL A 448 6.60 28.09 17.51
N SER A 449 5.92 28.90 16.69
CA SER A 449 4.48 29.12 16.82
C SER A 449 3.68 27.83 16.56
N ALA A 450 3.98 27.09 15.49
CA ALA A 450 3.28 25.85 15.17
C ALA A 450 3.49 24.74 16.24
N VAL A 451 4.70 24.64 16.80
CA VAL A 451 4.95 23.73 17.94
C VAL A 451 4.20 24.18 19.20
N CYS A 452 4.13 25.49 19.47
CA CYS A 452 3.37 26.03 20.60
C CYS A 452 1.87 25.74 20.47
N ASP A 453 1.32 25.86 19.27
CA ASP A 453 -0.08 25.57 18.94
C ASP A 453 -0.40 24.07 19.13
N ALA A 454 0.48 23.17 18.69
CA ALA A 454 0.34 21.74 18.93
C ALA A 454 0.40 21.36 20.43
N VAL A 455 1.26 22.03 21.21
CA VAL A 455 1.30 21.86 22.67
C VAL A 455 0.01 22.37 23.33
N GLN A 456 -0.59 23.46 22.83
CA GLN A 456 -1.89 23.94 23.29
C GLN A 456 -3.02 22.94 22.97
N ALA A 457 -3.04 22.38 21.75
CA ALA A 457 -3.98 21.31 21.37
C ALA A 457 -3.93 20.13 22.35
N HIS A 458 -2.73 19.60 22.61
CA HIS A 458 -2.55 18.50 23.54
C HIS A 458 -2.90 18.87 24.98
N THR A 459 -2.61 20.10 25.43
CA THR A 459 -2.92 20.55 26.80
C THR A 459 -4.43 20.57 27.02
N SER A 460 -5.19 21.15 26.09
CA SER A 460 -6.66 21.16 26.14
C SER A 460 -7.27 19.77 25.99
N ALA A 461 -6.71 18.91 25.12
CA ALA A 461 -7.10 17.51 25.02
C ALA A 461 -6.89 16.74 26.35
N TYR A 462 -5.78 16.98 27.04
CA TYR A 462 -5.45 16.34 28.32
C TYR A 462 -6.42 16.75 29.44
N GLU A 463 -6.85 18.01 29.45
CA GLU A 463 -7.86 18.52 30.40
C GLU A 463 -9.19 17.75 30.26
N VAL A 464 -9.61 17.47 29.02
CA VAL A 464 -10.82 16.68 28.70
C VAL A 464 -10.59 15.16 28.69
N GLY A 465 -9.48 14.72 29.28
CA GLY A 465 -9.17 13.31 29.51
C GLY A 465 -8.73 12.54 28.25
N VAL A 466 -8.07 13.18 27.28
CA VAL A 466 -7.54 12.52 26.08
C VAL A 466 -6.04 12.74 25.98
N ILE A 467 -5.27 11.68 25.76
CA ILE A 467 -3.80 11.72 25.60
C ILE A 467 -3.44 11.25 24.20
N HIS A 468 -2.69 12.06 23.44
CA HIS A 468 -2.35 11.80 22.04
C HIS A 468 -1.35 10.64 21.84
N ARG A 469 -0.39 10.50 22.77
CA ARG A 469 0.70 9.50 22.81
C ARG A 469 1.71 9.47 21.64
N ASP A 470 1.37 9.93 20.45
CA ASP A 470 2.29 10.02 19.28
C ASP A 470 2.53 11.46 18.78
N ILE A 471 3.04 12.33 19.66
CA ILE A 471 3.43 13.70 19.28
C ILE A 471 4.84 13.67 18.70
N SER A 472 4.94 13.93 17.39
CA SER A 472 6.20 13.92 16.63
C SER A 472 6.26 15.06 15.62
N GLN A 473 7.42 15.28 14.98
CA GLN A 473 7.55 16.25 13.88
C GLN A 473 6.62 15.92 12.70
N GLY A 474 6.34 14.63 12.46
CA GLY A 474 5.46 14.20 11.37
C GLY A 474 3.98 14.50 11.62
N ASN A 475 3.60 14.58 12.90
CA ASN A 475 2.20 14.70 13.34
C ASN A 475 1.81 16.14 13.68
N ILE A 476 2.64 17.12 13.29
CA ILE A 476 2.35 18.55 13.37
C ILE A 476 2.39 19.11 11.95
N LEU A 477 1.28 19.71 11.52
CA LEU A 477 1.20 20.44 10.26
C LEU A 477 1.16 21.95 10.50
N ILE A 478 1.55 22.72 9.49
CA ILE A 478 1.35 24.17 9.42
C ILE A 478 0.18 24.43 8.48
N ASP A 479 -0.84 25.15 8.94
CA ASP A 479 -1.97 25.54 8.10
C ASP A 479 -1.63 26.70 7.13
N LYS A 480 -2.63 27.13 6.36
CA LYS A 480 -2.53 28.25 5.41
C LYS A 480 -2.24 29.61 6.10
N ASP A 481 -2.62 29.75 7.35
CA ASP A 481 -2.51 30.97 8.16
C ASP A 481 -1.20 30.99 8.99
N GLY A 482 -0.38 29.94 8.87
CA GLY A 482 0.91 29.79 9.55
C GLY A 482 0.80 29.31 11.00
N ARG A 483 -0.36 28.75 11.39
CA ARG A 483 -0.60 28.16 12.72
C ARG A 483 -0.32 26.66 12.71
N GLY A 484 -0.05 26.12 13.90
CA GLY A 484 0.14 24.68 14.08
C GLY A 484 -1.19 23.93 14.19
N MET A 485 -1.18 22.71 13.69
CA MET A 485 -2.29 21.77 13.76
C MET A 485 -1.76 20.38 14.13
N LEU A 486 -2.24 19.84 15.24
CA LEU A 486 -1.89 18.50 15.74
C LEU A 486 -2.83 17.45 15.11
N ILE A 487 -2.24 16.45 14.46
CA ILE A 487 -2.91 15.39 13.70
C ILE A 487 -2.45 14.00 14.17
N ASP A 488 -3.08 12.93 13.65
CA ASP A 488 -2.74 11.53 13.94
C ASP A 488 -3.17 11.07 15.34
N TRP A 489 -4.44 11.31 15.66
CA TRP A 489 -5.08 10.97 16.94
C TRP A 489 -5.53 9.49 17.01
N GLU A 490 -5.13 8.64 16.06
CA GLU A 490 -5.42 7.19 16.10
C GLU A 490 -4.78 6.48 17.29
N MET A 491 -3.65 7.01 17.78
CA MET A 491 -2.98 6.55 18.99
C MET A 491 -3.50 7.25 20.25
N ALA A 492 -4.62 7.98 20.18
CA ALA A 492 -5.20 8.57 21.38
C ALA A 492 -5.67 7.50 22.39
N LEU A 493 -5.71 7.89 23.66
CA LEU A 493 -6.25 7.06 24.75
C LEU A 493 -7.00 7.95 25.74
N ASP A 494 -8.10 7.44 26.28
CA ASP A 494 -8.76 8.10 27.41
C ASP A 494 -7.87 8.00 28.67
N ARG A 495 -7.60 9.14 29.30
CA ARG A 495 -6.68 9.28 30.43
C ARG A 495 -7.02 8.33 31.57
N ASP A 496 -8.31 8.09 31.80
CA ASP A 496 -8.73 7.29 32.95
C ASP A 496 -8.44 5.78 32.74
N LEU A 497 -8.25 5.35 31.48
CA LEU A 497 -7.82 3.99 31.12
C LEU A 497 -6.33 3.71 31.38
N LEU A 498 -5.49 4.74 31.60
CA LEU A 498 -4.05 4.58 31.89
C LEU A 498 -3.74 3.66 33.09
N SER A 499 -4.69 3.55 34.03
CA SER A 499 -4.52 2.80 35.27
C SER A 499 -5.00 1.35 35.20
N THR A 500 -5.45 0.88 34.03
CA THR A 500 -6.09 -0.43 33.87
C THR A 500 -5.08 -1.54 33.51
N GLU A 501 -5.31 -2.77 34.00
CA GLU A 501 -4.55 -3.95 33.54
C GLU A 501 -4.66 -4.23 32.02
N GLN A 502 -5.61 -3.57 31.35
CA GLN A 502 -5.76 -3.59 29.90
C GLN A 502 -4.67 -2.74 29.22
N TYR A 503 -4.37 -1.56 29.76
CA TYR A 503 -3.26 -0.70 29.32
C TYR A 503 -1.90 -1.38 29.47
N ASP A 504 -1.60 -2.00 30.61
CA ASP A 504 -0.32 -2.69 30.85
C ASP A 504 -0.05 -3.80 29.83
N ARG A 505 -1.09 -4.56 29.45
CA ARG A 505 -1.01 -5.59 28.40
C ARG A 505 -0.84 -4.98 27.00
N ALA A 506 -1.48 -3.84 26.73
CA ALA A 506 -1.36 -3.15 25.44
C ALA A 506 0.06 -2.62 25.20
N CYS A 507 0.68 -2.00 26.22
CA CYS A 507 2.06 -1.50 26.15
C CYS A 507 3.07 -2.62 25.87
N GLN A 508 2.90 -3.80 26.48
CA GLN A 508 3.76 -4.96 26.24
C GLN A 508 3.68 -5.49 24.80
N HIS A 509 2.55 -5.30 24.11
CA HIS A 509 2.34 -5.76 22.74
C HIS A 509 2.68 -4.72 21.65
N HIS A 510 2.50 -3.41 21.91
CA HIS A 510 2.75 -2.37 20.89
C HIS A 510 4.18 -1.85 20.85
N CYS A 511 4.88 -1.75 21.97
CA CYS A 511 6.16 -1.04 22.04
C CYS A 511 7.40 -1.93 21.83
N GLY A 512 7.20 -3.24 21.69
CA GLY A 512 8.23 -4.22 22.04
C GLY A 512 8.51 -4.20 23.55
N LYS A 513 9.42 -5.05 24.02
CA LYS A 513 9.81 -5.05 25.44
C LYS A 513 10.59 -3.78 25.76
N PHE A 514 9.92 -2.78 26.36
CA PHE A 514 10.62 -1.77 27.14
C PHE A 514 11.41 -2.47 28.24
N ALA A 515 12.74 -2.33 28.22
CA ALA A 515 13.56 -2.75 29.34
C ALA A 515 13.17 -1.91 30.55
N ALA A 516 12.64 -2.56 31.59
CA ALA A 516 12.13 -1.92 32.79
C ALA A 516 13.28 -1.30 33.60
N THR A 517 13.63 -0.05 33.28
CA THR A 517 14.62 0.73 34.03
C THR A 517 14.18 2.19 34.12
N LEU A 518 13.17 2.46 34.94
CA LEU A 518 12.90 3.77 35.56
C LEU A 518 11.95 3.58 36.76
N SER A 519 12.44 2.90 37.79
CA SER A 519 11.92 3.08 39.14
C SER A 519 12.40 4.44 39.68
N LEU A 520 11.49 5.19 40.28
CA LEU A 520 11.75 6.44 41.00
C LEU A 520 12.77 6.27 42.15
#